data_AF-A0A9E1XD29-F1
#
_entry.id   AF-A0A9E1XD29-F1
#
_cell.length_a   1.000
_cell.length_b   1.000
_cell.length_c   1.000
_cell.angle_alpha   90.00
_cell.angle_beta   90.00
_cell.angle_gamma   90.00
#
_symmetry.space_group_name_H-M   'P 1'
#
loop_
_entity.id
_entity.type
_entity.pdbx_description
1 polymer ?
#
loop_
_entity_poly.entity_id
_entity_poly.type
_entity_poly.pdbx_seq_one_letter_code
_entity_poly.pdbx_strand_id
1 'polypeptide(L)' 'MTKEIYRTAIIGLGAGGKRMLTQMMDHPRFEPVVGFDVRTDSLHNFERPLGSFKLTK' A
#
# COMPACT_ATOMS: atom_id res chain seq x y z
N MET A 1 15.66 17.94 12.32
CA MET A 1 15.86 17.25 11.03
C MET A 1 14.54 16.63 10.62
N THR A 2 13.94 17.09 9.52
CA THR A 2 12.78 16.42 8.91
C THR A 2 13.26 15.08 8.35
N LYS A 3 12.72 13.97 8.86
CA LYS A 3 13.02 12.64 8.33
C LYS A 3 12.43 12.56 6.93
N GLU A 4 13.22 12.08 5.96
CA GLU A 4 12.76 11.85 4.59
C GLU A 4 11.63 10.80 4.59
N ILE A 5 10.55 11.10 3.87
CA ILE A 5 9.38 10.24 3.70
C ILE A 5 9.48 9.58 2.32
N TYR A 6 9.48 8.25 2.29
CA TYR A 6 9.49 7.45 1.07
C TYR A 6 8.07 7.10 0.65
N ARG A 7 7.64 7.66 -0.47
CA ARG A 7 6.36 7.31 -1.10
C ARG A 7 6.51 5.98 -1.84
N THR A 8 5.71 4.98 -1.48
CA THR A 8 5.89 3.60 -2.00
C THR A 8 4.69 3.14 -2.82
N ALA A 9 4.98 2.36 -3.85
CA ALA A 9 4.00 1.58 -4.60
C ALA A 9 4.18 0.09 -4.28
N ILE A 10 3.07 -0.63 -4.11
CA ILE A 10 3.07 -2.05 -3.75
C ILE A 10 2.43 -2.85 -4.88
N ILE A 11 3.18 -3.84 -5.38
CA ILE A 11 2.75 -4.75 -6.44
C ILE A 11 2.62 -6.15 -5.83
N GLY A 12 1.42 -6.73 -5.91
CA GLY A 12 1.06 -7.99 -5.25
C GLY A 12 0.59 -7.75 -3.82
N LEU A 13 -0.73 -7.78 -3.63
CA LEU A 13 -1.45 -7.63 -2.36
C LEU A 13 -2.01 -8.98 -1.87
N GLY A 14 -1.24 -10.04 -2.09
CA GLY A 14 -1.42 -11.33 -1.40
C GLY A 14 -1.06 -11.24 0.10
N ALA A 15 -1.00 -12.38 0.78
CA ALA A 15 -0.72 -12.43 2.23
C ALA A 15 0.59 -11.72 2.61
N GLY A 16 1.66 -11.93 1.85
CA GLY A 16 2.96 -11.27 2.07
C GLY A 16 2.92 -9.77 1.83
N GLY A 17 2.32 -9.34 0.72
CA GLY A 17 2.19 -7.92 0.38
C GLY A 17 1.37 -7.14 1.41
N LYS A 18 0.28 -7.75 1.93
CA LYS A 18 -0.52 -7.17 3.01
C LYS A 18 0.28 -7.01 4.30
N ARG A 19 1.07 -8.02 4.69
CA ARG A 19 1.93 -7.93 5.88
C ARG A 19 2.98 -6.83 5.74
N MET A 20 3.61 -6.70 4.57
CA MET A 20 4.57 -5.64 4.29
C MET A 20 3.92 -4.26 4.39
N LEU A 21 2.73 -4.11 3.83
CA LEU A 21 1.97 -2.88 3.87
C LEU A 21 1.62 -2.45 5.30
N THR A 22 1.17 -3.37 6.15
CA THR A 22 0.94 -3.08 7.58
C THR A 22 2.22 -2.57 8.24
N GLN A 23 3.35 -3.23 8.01
CA GLN A 23 4.64 -2.80 8.56
C GLN A 23 5.08 -1.43 8.02
N MET A 24 4.80 -1.12 6.75
CA MET A 24 5.11 0.19 6.16
C MET A 24 4.25 1.30 6.75
N MET A 25 2.96 1.06 6.97
CA MET A 25 2.05 2.04 7.58
C MET A 25 2.43 2.36 9.03
N ASP A 26 2.93 1.38 9.78
CA ASP A 26 3.41 1.58 11.15
C ASP A 26 4.78 2.26 11.22
N HIS A 27 5.47 2.43 10.09
CA HIS A 27 6.81 2.97 10.04
C HIS A 27 6.84 4.46 9.66
N PRO A 28 7.48 5.35 10.45
CA PRO A 28 7.39 6.81 10.30
C PRO A 28 8.14 7.40 9.09
N ARG A 29 8.60 6.56 8.16
CA ARG A 29 9.35 6.96 6.97
C ARG A 29 8.72 6.48 5.67
N PHE A 30 7.65 5.68 5.73
CA PHE A 30 7.04 5.12 4.53
C PHE A 30 5.60 5.62 4.41
N GLU A 31 5.25 6.00 3.18
CA GLU A 31 3.90 6.44 2.82
C GLU A 31 3.45 5.62 1.60
N PRO A 32 2.71 4.52 1.80
CA PRO A 32 2.16 3.74 0.70
C PRO A 32 1.09 4.56 -0.04
N VAL A 33 1.37 4.91 -1.29
CA VAL A 33 0.50 5.77 -2.12
C VAL A 33 -0.25 5.01 -3.20
N VAL A 34 0.27 3.86 -3.64
CA VAL A 34 -0.33 3.05 -4.71
C VAL A 34 -0.26 1.57 -4.35
N GLY A 35 -1.37 0.85 -4.59
CA GLY A 35 -1.44 -0.60 -4.46
C GLY A 35 -1.99 -1.24 -5.73
N PHE A 36 -1.38 -2.33 -6.18
CA PHE A 36 -1.78 -3.10 -7.35
C PHE A 36 -1.76 -4.60 -7.06
N ASP A 37 -2.79 -5.31 -7.52
CA ASP A 37 -2.81 -6.77 -7.59
C ASP A 37 -3.58 -7.18 -8.85
N VAL A 38 -3.23 -8.32 -9.43
CA VAL A 38 -3.94 -8.89 -10.58
C VAL A 38 -5.32 -9.43 -10.18
N ARG A 39 -5.50 -9.78 -8.91
CA ARG A 39 -6.77 -10.27 -8.36
C ARG A 39 -7.60 -9.11 -7.83
N THR A 40 -8.83 -9.02 -8.30
CA THR A 40 -9.76 -7.92 -7.98
C THR A 40 -10.21 -7.91 -6.52
N ASP A 41 -10.17 -9.06 -5.84
CA ASP A 41 -10.56 -9.30 -4.45
C ASP A 41 -9.46 -9.00 -3.43
N SER A 42 -8.21 -8.84 -3.88
CA SER A 42 -7.07 -8.64 -2.97
C SER A 42 -7.18 -7.32 -2.19
N LEU A 43 -8.00 -6.40 -2.68
CA LEU A 43 -8.32 -5.10 -2.09
C LEU A 43 -9.58 -5.08 -1.21
N HIS A 44 -10.36 -6.16 -1.08
CA HIS A 44 -11.65 -6.11 -0.36
C HIS A 44 -11.55 -5.73 1.13
N ASN A 45 -10.39 -5.99 1.76
CA ASN A 45 -10.14 -5.62 3.16
C ASN A 45 -9.14 -4.45 3.29
N PHE A 46 -8.93 -3.71 2.20
CA PHE A 46 -8.01 -2.58 2.20
C PHE A 46 -8.80 -1.29 2.44
N GLU A 47 -8.78 -0.79 3.67
CA GLU A 47 -9.15 0.60 3.94
C GLU A 47 -8.16 1.47 3.16
N ARG A 48 -8.66 2.08 2.09
CA ARG A 48 -7.86 2.90 1.19
C ARG A 48 -7.19 4.02 2.00
N PRO A 49 -5.85 4.08 2.07
CA PRO A 49 -5.19 5.30 2.51
C PRO A 49 -5.70 6.46 1.66
N LEU A 50 -5.94 7.62 2.29
CA LEU A 50 -6.28 8.84 1.58
C LEU A 50 -5.27 9.08 0.44
N GLY A 51 -5.75 9.11 -0.81
CA GLY A 51 -4.91 9.25 -2.00
C GLY A 51 -4.52 7.95 -2.71
N SER A 52 -5.00 6.79 -2.25
CA SER A 52 -4.84 5.53 -3.01
C SER A 52 -5.92 5.38 -4.08
N PHE A 53 -5.49 5.00 -5.30
CA PHE A 53 -6.37 4.79 -6.45
C PHE A 53 -6.27 3.34 -6.93
N LYS A 54 -7.42 2.73 -7.24
CA LYS A 54 -7.48 1.41 -7.88
C LYS A 54 -7.45 1.63 -9.39
N LEU A 55 -6.38 1.19 -10.05
CA LEU A 55 -6.38 1.06 -11.51
C LEU A 55 -7.23 -0.16 -11.87
N THR A 56 -8.49 0.07 -12.25
CA THR A 56 -9.30 -0.91 -12.96
C THR A 56 -8.98 -0.81 -14.45
N LYS A 57 -8.80 -1.96 -15.11
CA LYS A 57 -8.89 -2.02 -16.58
C LYS A 57 -10.27 -1.56 -17.04
#